data_AF-A0A182QPG8-F1
#
_entry.id   AF-A0A182QPG8-F1
#
_cell.length_a   1.000
_cell.length_b   1.000
_cell.length_c   1.000
_cell.angle_alpha   90.00
_cell.angle_beta   90.00
_cell.angle_gamma   90.00
#
_symmetry.space_group_name_H-M   'P 1'
#
loop_
_entity.id
_entity.type
_entity.pdbx_description
1 polymer ?
#
loop_
_entity_poly.entity_id
_entity_poly.type
_entity_poly.pdbx_seq_one_letter_code
_entity_poly.pdbx_strand_id
1 'polypeptide(L)'
;MNRFPQLLGNASQLLLDQVAYKSIHESNRTALIIVNLLFVPYRGRFDEQEVMKSKMSFNSITSIIEMNIKFYRLIGLAPFELNTTRVRLSKPLCCAVGGFVALYWTSMVSSIATSNHANDRISRISNYFQLITNAIMLSAILLMPAFRLRNFAEITRALRKLEHDLRQMATTEDAIVCNIRQMARWNIGIVAGTLTLLLVVTGFDCYVTVIRGFIRVDYWIITILPQFVNVIAITQAVLLLLHINGRFRTLNELLQEEQHPIAGRKRYDNSSRIAVATGNIPKKISLHVIEVHGCGMDESSLKHLQLPKVLYRYNDLYDICKMLDRYFGLLFLLTFTSIFIVTTIQLYYSYTILYWFTGENGFTIWSLMVCINTISINLGVLLTIVLLCEKISNKTKHANDLLADLQLRGSRHMSSEEVIKLTVPFQAPNKVFKFSAMGFFLIDCNMLCGMIGAITTYLVIYIQFYILYADEVKKSTFVSRFHI
;
A
#
# COMPACT_ATOMS: atom_id res chain seq x y z
N MET A 1 -24.41 21.94 7.63
CA MET A 1 -24.07 20.55 7.29
C MET A 1 -22.82 20.36 6.42
N ASN A 2 -22.20 21.40 5.83
CA ASN A 2 -21.05 21.23 4.90
C ASN A 2 -19.64 21.19 5.53
N ARG A 3 -19.48 21.26 6.87
CA ARG A 3 -18.16 21.22 7.54
C ARG A 3 -17.74 19.84 8.07
N PHE A 4 -18.65 18.88 8.09
CA PHE A 4 -18.38 17.54 8.64
C PHE A 4 -17.33 16.74 7.84
N PRO A 5 -17.28 16.80 6.49
CA PRO A 5 -16.27 16.07 5.71
C PRO A 5 -14.84 16.59 5.91
N GLN A 6 -14.66 17.92 6.07
CA GLN A 6 -13.34 18.52 6.31
C GLN A 6 -12.79 18.21 7.71
N LEU A 7 -13.67 18.13 8.71
CA LEU A 7 -13.29 17.76 10.08
C LEU A 7 -12.87 16.29 10.19
N LEU A 8 -13.55 15.37 9.48
CA LEU A 8 -13.14 13.96 9.41
C LEU A 8 -11.79 13.79 8.68
N GLY A 9 -11.55 14.55 7.60
CA GLY A 9 -10.27 14.54 6.89
C GLY A 9 -9.10 14.92 7.79
N ASN A 10 -9.22 16.05 8.50
CA ASN A 10 -8.19 16.56 9.42
C ASN A 10 -7.98 15.64 10.64
N ALA A 11 -9.05 15.06 11.20
CA ALA A 11 -8.95 14.13 12.30
C ALA A 11 -8.29 12.81 11.91
N SER A 12 -8.56 12.28 10.70
CA SER A 12 -7.89 11.08 10.19
C SER A 12 -6.40 11.33 9.92
N GLN A 13 -6.05 12.52 9.45
CA GLN A 13 -4.67 12.93 9.21
C GLN A 13 -3.89 13.02 10.54
N LEU A 14 -4.51 13.58 11.58
CA LEU A 14 -3.91 13.71 12.91
C LEU A 14 -3.75 12.34 13.61
N LEU A 15 -4.72 11.44 13.44
CA LEU A 15 -4.63 10.05 13.90
C LEU A 15 -3.54 9.27 13.16
N LEU A 16 -3.41 9.43 11.85
CA LEU A 16 -2.32 8.83 11.06
C LEU A 16 -0.95 9.34 11.49
N ASP A 17 -0.81 10.64 11.74
CA ASP A 17 0.45 11.23 12.17
C ASP A 17 0.81 10.84 13.61
N GLN A 18 -0.18 10.69 14.52
CA GLN A 18 0.05 10.18 15.88
C GLN A 18 0.36 8.68 15.92
N VAL A 19 -0.32 7.85 15.13
CA VAL A 19 -0.03 6.42 15.00
C VAL A 19 1.35 6.21 14.36
N ALA A 20 1.71 7.02 13.36
CA ALA A 20 3.05 7.03 12.80
C ALA A 20 4.09 7.44 13.86
N TYR A 21 3.88 8.52 14.61
CA TYR A 21 4.84 9.01 15.60
C TYR A 21 5.08 8.02 16.74
N LYS A 22 4.03 7.35 17.25
CA LYS A 22 4.14 6.38 18.34
C LYS A 22 4.78 5.06 17.88
N SER A 23 4.47 4.61 16.65
CA SER A 23 5.10 3.44 16.03
C SER A 23 6.61 3.63 15.73
N ILE A 24 7.03 4.87 15.44
CA ILE A 24 8.44 5.23 15.16
C ILE A 24 9.39 4.96 16.34
N HIS A 25 8.92 5.12 17.59
CA HIS A 25 9.81 5.04 18.76
C HIS A 25 10.04 3.59 19.24
N GLU A 26 9.06 2.70 19.06
CA GLU A 26 9.16 1.29 19.46
C GLU A 26 9.69 0.38 18.33
N SER A 27 9.34 0.66 17.07
CA SER A 27 9.77 -0.15 15.91
C SER A 27 11.28 -0.11 15.64
N ASN A 28 11.97 0.97 16.05
CA ASN A 28 13.41 1.14 15.80
C ASN A 28 14.32 0.14 16.53
N ARG A 29 13.91 -0.42 17.68
CA ARG A 29 14.69 -1.46 18.39
C ARG A 29 14.40 -2.86 17.86
N THR A 30 13.15 -3.15 17.55
CA THR A 30 12.72 -4.48 17.07
C THR A 30 13.14 -4.73 15.62
N ALA A 31 13.11 -3.71 14.76
CA ALA A 31 13.56 -3.82 13.37
C ALA A 31 15.07 -4.15 13.26
N LEU A 32 15.91 -3.65 14.19
CA LEU A 32 17.34 -3.95 14.19
C LEU A 32 17.62 -5.43 14.56
N ILE A 33 16.79 -6.02 15.42
CA ILE A 33 16.91 -7.42 15.85
C ILE A 33 16.37 -8.36 14.75
N ILE A 34 15.24 -8.02 14.12
CA ILE A 34 14.64 -8.79 13.02
C ILE A 34 15.54 -8.77 11.77
N VAL A 35 16.20 -7.66 11.46
CA VAL A 35 17.18 -7.57 10.36
C VAL A 35 18.40 -8.46 10.62
N ASN A 36 18.83 -8.64 11.87
CA ASN A 36 19.92 -9.57 12.19
C ASN A 36 19.49 -11.05 12.17
N LEU A 37 18.21 -11.34 12.46
CA LEU A 37 17.67 -12.71 12.47
C LEU A 37 17.24 -13.21 11.07
N LEU A 38 16.70 -12.34 10.21
CA LEU A 38 16.28 -12.71 8.84
C LEU A 38 17.46 -12.87 7.86
N PHE A 39 18.68 -12.49 8.25
CA PHE A 39 19.88 -12.54 7.42
C PHE A 39 20.94 -13.55 7.91
N VAL A 40 20.52 -14.61 8.60
CA VAL A 40 21.36 -15.80 8.79
C VAL A 40 21.38 -16.58 7.46
N PRO A 41 22.55 -16.80 6.82
CA PRO A 41 22.59 -17.36 5.47
C PRO A 41 22.16 -18.84 5.47
N TYR A 42 21.18 -19.15 4.64
CA TYR A 42 20.78 -20.51 4.28
C TYR A 42 21.93 -21.16 3.50
N ARG A 43 22.69 -22.04 4.15
CA ARG A 43 23.87 -22.71 3.59
C ARG A 43 23.45 -23.89 2.70
N GLY A 44 22.85 -23.58 1.55
CA GLY A 44 22.72 -24.51 0.44
C GLY A 44 23.98 -24.45 -0.41
N ARG A 45 24.53 -25.60 -0.78
CA ARG A 45 25.75 -25.80 -1.58
C ARG A 45 25.60 -25.20 -2.99
N PHE A 46 25.75 -23.89 -3.08
CA PHE A 46 25.92 -23.10 -4.30
C PHE A 46 27.37 -22.62 -4.33
N ASP A 47 28.00 -22.67 -5.50
CA ASP A 47 29.42 -22.38 -5.72
C ASP A 47 29.90 -21.10 -5.00
N GLU A 48 30.73 -21.29 -3.99
CA GLU A 48 31.12 -20.31 -2.97
C GLU A 48 32.13 -19.24 -3.47
N GLN A 49 32.48 -19.22 -4.78
CA GLN A 49 33.56 -18.38 -5.30
C GLN A 49 33.15 -17.06 -5.97
N GLU A 50 31.88 -16.83 -6.32
CA GLU A 50 31.46 -15.56 -6.97
C GLU A 50 30.71 -14.56 -6.07
N VAL A 51 30.28 -14.95 -4.87
CA VAL A 51 29.34 -14.13 -4.06
C VAL A 51 30.03 -13.15 -3.10
N MET A 52 31.33 -13.31 -2.80
CA MET A 52 31.94 -12.60 -1.66
C MET A 52 32.61 -11.24 -1.92
N LYS A 53 32.54 -10.65 -3.13
CA LYS A 53 33.15 -9.33 -3.42
C LYS A 53 32.20 -8.23 -3.93
N SER A 54 30.90 -8.47 -4.06
CA SER A 54 29.95 -7.40 -4.34
C SER A 54 29.42 -6.81 -3.03
N LYS A 55 30.14 -5.83 -2.45
CA LYS A 55 29.51 -4.91 -1.49
C LYS A 55 28.42 -4.16 -2.24
N MET A 56 27.19 -4.68 -2.21
CA MET A 56 26.03 -3.97 -2.74
C MET A 56 25.98 -2.60 -2.07
N SER A 57 26.26 -1.57 -2.86
CA SER A 57 26.08 -0.19 -2.46
C SER A 57 24.60 0.03 -2.15
N PHE A 58 24.24 0.05 -0.87
CA PHE A 58 22.90 0.37 -0.35
C PHE A 58 22.44 1.80 -0.68
N ASN A 59 23.22 2.54 -1.48
CA ASN A 59 22.96 3.93 -1.80
C ASN A 59 21.96 4.09 -2.98
N SER A 60 21.39 2.99 -3.49
CA SER A 60 20.43 3.05 -4.58
C SER A 60 19.04 2.56 -4.20
N ILE A 61 18.01 3.30 -4.63
CA ILE A 61 16.61 2.90 -4.54
C ILE A 61 16.34 1.64 -5.35
N THR A 62 17.14 1.39 -6.38
CA THR A 62 17.10 0.11 -7.09
C THR A 62 17.37 -1.06 -6.15
N SER A 63 18.22 -0.88 -5.14
CA SER A 63 18.48 -1.89 -4.10
C SER A 63 17.25 -2.12 -3.22
N ILE A 64 16.44 -1.10 -2.95
CA ILE A 64 15.22 -1.21 -2.14
C ILE A 64 14.16 -2.03 -2.90
N ILE A 65 13.95 -1.70 -4.18
CA ILE A 65 13.02 -2.43 -5.04
C ILE A 65 13.49 -3.88 -5.22
N GLU A 66 14.79 -4.08 -5.44
CA GLU A 66 15.37 -5.42 -5.57
C GLU A 66 15.24 -6.24 -4.28
N MET A 67 15.49 -5.64 -3.12
CA MET A 67 15.29 -6.27 -1.81
C MET A 67 13.84 -6.69 -1.61
N ASN A 68 12.88 -5.82 -1.91
CA ASN A 68 11.46 -6.17 -1.87
C ASN A 68 11.16 -7.34 -2.81
N ILE A 69 11.63 -7.29 -4.06
CA ILE A 69 11.40 -8.37 -5.03
C ILE A 69 12.00 -9.70 -4.53
N LYS A 70 13.20 -9.69 -3.94
CA LYS A 70 13.81 -10.89 -3.35
C LYS A 70 12.97 -11.45 -2.21
N PHE A 71 12.46 -10.58 -1.34
CA PHE A 71 11.56 -10.97 -0.25
C PHE A 71 10.25 -11.58 -0.79
N TYR A 72 9.59 -10.94 -1.74
CA TYR A 72 8.36 -11.47 -2.34
C TYR A 72 8.60 -12.73 -3.19
N ARG A 73 9.80 -12.89 -3.74
CA ARG A 73 10.23 -14.13 -4.41
C ARG A 73 10.33 -15.29 -3.43
N LEU A 74 10.87 -15.07 -2.23
CA LEU A 74 10.94 -16.08 -1.16
C LEU A 74 9.54 -16.60 -0.78
N ILE A 75 8.54 -15.72 -0.79
CA ILE A 75 7.15 -16.05 -0.46
C ILE A 75 6.40 -16.67 -1.65
N GLY A 76 6.96 -16.64 -2.87
CA GLY A 76 6.32 -17.13 -4.08
C GLY A 76 5.40 -16.12 -4.78
N LEU A 77 5.31 -14.88 -4.28
CA LEU A 77 4.54 -13.78 -4.88
C LEU A 77 5.25 -13.12 -6.08
N ALA A 78 6.53 -13.43 -6.28
CA ALA A 78 7.31 -12.96 -7.43
C ALA A 78 8.10 -14.14 -8.05
N PRO A 79 7.47 -14.98 -8.90
CA PRO A 79 8.09 -16.19 -9.45
C PRO A 79 9.11 -15.92 -10.56
N PHE A 80 9.84 -14.80 -10.47
CA PHE A 80 10.73 -14.33 -11.52
C PHE A 80 12.11 -13.96 -10.98
N GLU A 81 13.08 -14.17 -11.86
CA GLU A 81 14.46 -13.74 -11.64
C GLU A 81 14.65 -12.42 -12.34
N LEU A 82 15.02 -11.42 -11.54
CA LEU A 82 15.33 -10.11 -12.05
C LEU A 82 16.83 -10.06 -12.34
N ASN A 83 17.20 -10.30 -13.60
CA ASN A 83 18.54 -9.98 -14.09
C ASN A 83 18.54 -8.52 -14.57
N THR A 84 19.69 -7.85 -14.53
CA THR A 84 19.84 -6.40 -14.76
C THR A 84 19.13 -5.91 -16.03
N THR A 85 19.12 -6.74 -17.08
CA THR A 85 18.51 -6.40 -18.38
C THR A 85 17.26 -7.22 -18.71
N ARG A 86 17.10 -8.42 -18.14
CA ARG A 86 16.04 -9.38 -18.53
C ARG A 86 15.34 -9.94 -17.29
N VAL A 87 14.01 -9.96 -17.34
CA VAL A 87 13.18 -10.66 -16.37
C VAL A 87 12.86 -12.03 -16.94
N ARG A 88 13.30 -13.10 -16.27
CA ARG A 88 13.02 -14.49 -16.67
C ARG A 88 12.08 -15.14 -15.67
N LEU A 89 11.07 -15.85 -16.17
CA LEU A 89 10.18 -16.65 -15.33
C LEU A 89 10.96 -17.88 -14.84
N SER A 90 10.95 -18.13 -13.53
CA SER A 90 11.50 -19.36 -12.98
C SER A 90 10.49 -20.48 -13.16
N LYS A 91 10.72 -21.36 -14.15
CA LYS A 91 9.88 -22.55 -14.40
C LYS A 91 9.59 -23.38 -13.14
N PRO A 92 10.60 -23.74 -12.29
CA PRO A 92 10.32 -24.56 -11.12
C PRO A 92 9.44 -23.83 -10.10
N LEU A 93 9.63 -22.53 -9.91
CA LEU A 93 8.81 -21.74 -8.99
C LEU A 93 7.38 -21.57 -9.50
N CYS A 94 7.20 -21.38 -10.81
CA CYS A 94 5.87 -21.34 -11.43
C CYS A 94 5.13 -22.69 -11.28
N CYS A 95 5.83 -23.81 -11.50
CA CYS A 95 5.27 -25.15 -11.28
C CYS A 95 4.94 -25.39 -9.80
N ALA A 96 5.79 -24.95 -8.87
CA ALA A 96 5.55 -25.05 -7.44
C ALA A 96 4.33 -24.23 -7.00
N VAL A 97 4.20 -22.99 -7.49
CA VAL A 97 3.04 -22.13 -7.21
C VAL A 97 1.76 -22.73 -7.81
N GLY A 98 1.80 -23.23 -9.04
CA GLY A 98 0.66 -23.91 -9.66
C GLY A 98 0.24 -25.18 -8.90
N GLY A 99 1.21 -25.99 -8.48
CA GLY A 99 1.00 -27.16 -7.64
C GLY A 99 0.41 -26.80 -6.27
N PHE A 100 0.90 -25.73 -5.64
CA PHE A 100 0.35 -25.22 -4.38
C PHE A 100 -1.10 -24.77 -4.52
N VAL A 101 -1.44 -24.04 -5.58
CA VAL A 101 -2.84 -23.64 -5.86
C VAL A 101 -3.73 -24.88 -6.05
N ALA A 102 -3.28 -25.87 -6.81
CA ALA A 102 -4.03 -27.12 -7.00
C ALA A 102 -4.21 -27.90 -5.69
N LEU A 103 -3.17 -27.99 -4.86
CA LEU A 103 -3.23 -28.60 -3.53
C LEU A 103 -4.17 -27.86 -2.59
N TYR A 104 -4.19 -26.52 -2.66
CA TYR A 104 -5.11 -25.71 -1.87
C TYR A 104 -6.57 -25.96 -2.28
N TRP A 105 -6.89 -25.98 -3.59
CA TRP A 105 -8.24 -26.26 -4.07
C TRP A 105 -8.70 -27.67 -3.70
N THR A 106 -7.85 -28.69 -3.87
CA THR A 106 -8.18 -30.06 -3.49
C THR A 106 -8.39 -30.19 -1.98
N SER A 107 -7.57 -29.53 -1.16
CA SER A 107 -7.75 -29.46 0.29
C SER A 107 -9.06 -28.76 0.67
N MET A 108 -9.42 -27.65 0.01
CA MET A 108 -10.67 -26.94 0.24
C MET A 108 -11.89 -27.81 -0.10
N VAL A 109 -11.89 -28.47 -1.27
CA VAL A 109 -12.98 -29.36 -1.68
C VAL A 109 -13.11 -30.55 -0.73
N SER A 110 -11.99 -31.16 -0.34
CA SER A 110 -11.96 -32.23 0.66
C SER A 110 -12.49 -31.77 2.02
N SER A 111 -12.12 -30.56 2.45
CA SER A 111 -12.61 -29.98 3.69
C SER A 111 -14.12 -29.75 3.67
N ILE A 112 -14.68 -29.29 2.54
CA ILE A 112 -16.13 -29.12 2.35
C ILE A 112 -16.84 -30.48 2.33
N ALA A 113 -16.26 -31.49 1.66
CA ALA A 113 -16.84 -32.82 1.57
C ALA A 113 -16.84 -33.57 2.92
N THR A 114 -15.85 -33.32 3.77
CA THR A 114 -15.71 -33.97 5.07
C THR A 114 -16.36 -33.20 6.22
N SER A 115 -16.76 -31.94 6.02
CA SER A 115 -17.39 -31.13 7.06
C SER A 115 -18.84 -31.54 7.31
N ASN A 116 -19.04 -32.56 8.15
CA ASN A 116 -20.36 -32.97 8.66
C ASN A 116 -20.81 -32.09 9.84
N HIS A 117 -20.75 -30.76 9.69
CA HIS A 117 -21.11 -29.86 10.78
C HIS A 117 -22.64 -29.71 10.91
N ALA A 118 -23.13 -29.99 12.11
CA ALA A 118 -24.51 -29.76 12.58
C ALA A 118 -24.88 -28.26 12.70
N ASN A 119 -24.19 -27.38 11.97
CA ASN A 119 -24.44 -25.94 11.98
C ASN A 119 -25.69 -25.60 11.16
N ASP A 120 -26.31 -24.49 11.54
CA ASP A 120 -27.40 -23.84 10.82
C ASP A 120 -27.08 -23.68 9.33
N ARG A 121 -28.10 -23.87 8.49
CA ARG A 121 -27.99 -23.81 7.03
C ARG A 121 -27.38 -22.50 6.56
N ILE A 122 -27.73 -21.39 7.20
CA ILE A 122 -27.23 -20.04 6.88
C ILE A 122 -25.72 -19.94 7.15
N SER A 123 -25.25 -20.35 8.33
CA SER A 123 -23.81 -20.33 8.66
C SER A 123 -22.98 -21.20 7.71
N ARG A 124 -23.51 -22.36 7.33
CA ARG A 124 -22.84 -23.26 6.37
C ARG A 124 -22.66 -22.61 5.00
N ILE A 125 -23.72 -21.99 4.48
CA ILE A 125 -23.68 -21.28 3.19
C ILE A 125 -22.70 -20.10 3.26
N SER A 126 -22.73 -19.31 4.33
CA SER A 126 -21.80 -18.21 4.55
C SER A 126 -20.34 -18.69 4.56
N ASN A 127 -20.04 -19.78 5.26
CA ASN A 127 -18.69 -20.36 5.27
C ASN A 127 -18.23 -20.81 3.87
N TYR A 128 -19.13 -21.39 3.06
CA TYR A 128 -18.80 -21.75 1.68
C TYR A 128 -18.50 -20.53 0.82
N PHE A 129 -19.29 -19.46 0.92
CA PHE A 129 -19.00 -18.21 0.22
C PHE A 129 -17.65 -17.62 0.61
N GLN A 130 -17.33 -17.63 1.91
CA GLN A 130 -16.03 -17.17 2.42
C GLN A 130 -14.88 -18.02 1.86
N LEU A 131 -14.98 -19.35 1.95
CA LEU A 131 -13.94 -20.27 1.46
C LEU A 131 -13.70 -20.15 -0.05
N ILE A 132 -14.77 -20.15 -0.85
CA ILE A 132 -14.69 -20.04 -2.31
C ILE A 132 -14.09 -18.68 -2.71
N THR A 133 -14.57 -17.58 -2.11
CA THR A 133 -14.04 -16.24 -2.40
C THR A 133 -12.56 -16.15 -2.06
N ASN A 134 -12.16 -16.66 -0.89
CA ASN A 134 -10.77 -16.67 -0.46
C ASN A 134 -9.89 -17.55 -1.35
N ALA A 135 -10.41 -18.68 -1.84
CA ALA A 135 -9.72 -19.55 -2.80
C ALA A 135 -9.48 -18.86 -4.15
N ILE A 136 -10.49 -18.18 -4.68
CA ILE A 136 -10.40 -17.40 -5.92
C ILE A 136 -9.36 -16.28 -5.75
N MET A 137 -9.44 -15.53 -4.64
CA MET A 137 -8.49 -14.48 -4.32
C MET A 137 -7.06 -15.02 -4.22
N LEU A 138 -6.81 -16.07 -3.44
CA LEU A 138 -5.49 -16.68 -3.29
C LEU A 138 -4.92 -17.14 -4.64
N SER A 139 -5.75 -17.81 -5.44
CA SER A 139 -5.36 -18.29 -6.78
C SER A 139 -4.96 -17.14 -7.69
N ALA A 140 -5.76 -16.06 -7.71
CA ALA A 140 -5.45 -14.89 -8.51
C ALA A 140 -4.17 -14.21 -8.04
N ILE A 141 -3.97 -14.03 -6.73
CA ILE A 141 -2.77 -13.40 -6.16
C ILE A 141 -1.50 -14.17 -6.52
N LEU A 142 -1.55 -15.50 -6.43
CA LEU A 142 -0.39 -16.35 -6.71
C LEU A 142 -0.09 -16.51 -8.21
N LEU A 143 -1.13 -16.60 -9.06
CA LEU A 143 -0.96 -16.82 -10.48
C LEU A 143 -0.76 -15.52 -11.29
N MET A 144 -1.29 -14.39 -10.82
CA MET A 144 -1.22 -13.12 -11.53
C MET A 144 0.22 -12.65 -11.84
N PRO A 145 1.20 -12.74 -10.93
CA PRO A 145 2.58 -12.39 -11.22
C PRO A 145 3.20 -13.22 -12.35
N ALA A 146 2.79 -14.48 -12.50
CA ALA A 146 3.26 -15.34 -13.59
C ALA A 146 2.69 -14.89 -14.94
N PHE A 147 1.40 -14.53 -14.99
CA PHE A 147 0.74 -14.08 -16.23
C PHE A 147 1.08 -12.64 -16.63
N ARG A 148 1.39 -11.76 -15.67
CA ARG A 148 1.63 -10.33 -15.92
C ARG A 148 3.08 -9.90 -15.75
N LEU A 149 4.01 -10.84 -15.95
CA LEU A 149 5.44 -10.63 -15.81
C LEU A 149 5.96 -9.45 -16.64
N ARG A 150 5.49 -9.33 -17.88
CA ARG A 150 5.88 -8.24 -18.80
C ARG A 150 5.52 -6.87 -18.23
N ASN A 151 4.29 -6.72 -17.73
CA ASN A 151 3.82 -5.45 -17.16
C ASN A 151 4.65 -5.07 -15.92
N PHE A 152 4.93 -6.04 -15.04
CA PHE A 152 5.77 -5.79 -13.85
C PHE A 152 7.21 -5.38 -14.22
N ALA A 153 7.78 -6.04 -15.23
CA ALA A 153 9.11 -5.71 -15.74
C ALA A 153 9.16 -4.30 -16.33
N GLU A 154 8.12 -3.91 -17.09
CA GLU A 154 7.98 -2.57 -17.65
C GLU A 154 7.82 -1.52 -16.55
N ILE A 155 6.98 -1.76 -15.53
CA ILE A 155 6.86 -0.88 -14.35
C ILE A 155 8.20 -0.68 -13.66
N THR A 156 8.91 -1.78 -13.41
CA THR A 156 10.21 -1.72 -12.70
C THR A 156 11.25 -0.97 -13.53
N ARG A 157 11.28 -1.16 -14.85
CA ARG A 157 12.18 -0.40 -15.75
C ARG A 157 11.81 1.08 -15.77
N ALA A 158 10.52 1.41 -15.87
CA ALA A 158 10.06 2.79 -15.87
C ALA A 158 10.39 3.50 -14.55
N LEU A 159 10.17 2.83 -13.41
CA LEU A 159 10.57 3.33 -12.09
C LEU A 159 12.09 3.55 -11.99
N ARG A 160 12.91 2.61 -12.48
CA ARG A 160 14.38 2.78 -12.49
C ARG A 160 14.84 3.92 -13.36
N LYS A 161 14.23 4.07 -14.55
CA LYS A 161 14.51 5.16 -15.48
C LYS A 161 14.20 6.49 -14.81
N LEU A 162 12.96 6.65 -14.29
CA LEU A 162 12.54 7.83 -13.55
C LEU A 162 13.47 8.14 -12.37
N GLU A 163 13.88 7.12 -11.62
CA GLU A 163 14.79 7.27 -10.49
C GLU A 163 16.17 7.77 -10.91
N HIS A 164 16.75 7.19 -11.96
CA HIS A 164 18.04 7.60 -12.51
C HIS A 164 18.00 9.05 -12.99
N ASP A 165 16.92 9.39 -13.67
CA ASP A 165 16.65 10.71 -14.19
C ASP A 165 16.48 11.77 -13.09
N LEU A 166 15.73 11.46 -12.03
CA LEU A 166 15.58 12.34 -10.86
C LEU A 166 16.89 12.51 -10.10
N ARG A 167 17.72 11.46 -10.02
CA ARG A 167 19.05 11.54 -9.41
C ARG A 167 19.98 12.45 -10.20
N GLN A 168 19.98 12.34 -11.52
CA GLN A 168 20.81 13.18 -12.39
C GLN A 168 20.45 14.66 -12.22
N MET A 169 19.16 14.97 -12.08
CA MET A 169 18.69 16.32 -11.77
C MET A 169 19.17 16.78 -10.40
N ALA A 170 18.99 15.97 -9.35
CA ALA A 170 19.41 16.31 -7.99
C ALA A 170 20.93 16.55 -7.86
N THR A 171 21.77 15.83 -8.60
CA THR A 171 23.23 16.08 -8.63
C THR A 171 23.61 17.41 -9.26
N THR A 172 22.72 18.01 -10.06
CA THR A 172 23.02 19.27 -10.76
C THR A 172 22.64 20.50 -9.94
N GLU A 173 21.73 20.36 -8.97
CA GLU A 173 21.13 21.51 -8.26
C GLU A 173 21.53 21.67 -6.79
N ASP A 174 22.51 20.92 -6.29
CA ASP A 174 22.98 20.93 -4.87
C ASP A 174 21.88 20.80 -3.79
N ALA A 175 20.63 20.61 -4.19
CA ALA A 175 19.47 20.69 -3.33
C ALA A 175 18.60 19.44 -3.53
N ILE A 176 18.12 18.93 -2.39
CA ILE A 176 17.26 17.75 -2.25
C ILE A 176 18.05 16.43 -2.30
N VAL A 177 18.98 16.26 -1.35
CA VAL A 177 19.43 14.93 -0.93
C VAL A 177 18.22 14.17 -0.38
N CYS A 178 17.57 13.38 -1.23
CA CYS A 178 16.57 12.43 -0.77
C CYS A 178 17.24 11.50 0.23
N ASN A 179 16.72 11.43 1.45
CA ASN A 179 17.23 10.55 2.49
C ASN A 179 16.86 9.08 2.16
N ILE A 180 17.57 8.49 1.20
CA ILE A 180 17.36 7.13 0.69
C ILE A 180 17.42 6.12 1.84
N ARG A 181 18.35 6.35 2.78
CA ARG A 181 18.50 5.53 3.99
C ARG A 181 17.25 5.56 4.86
N GLN A 182 16.61 6.71 4.99
CA GLN A 182 15.36 6.84 5.71
C GLN A 182 14.24 6.09 4.99
N MET A 183 14.08 6.23 3.67
CA MET A 183 13.09 5.46 2.91
C MET A 183 13.29 3.95 3.02
N ALA A 184 14.55 3.48 2.96
CA ALA A 184 14.87 2.06 3.15
C ALA A 184 14.46 1.56 4.55
N ARG A 185 14.78 2.33 5.60
CA ARG A 185 14.38 2.01 6.98
C ARG A 185 12.86 1.97 7.15
N TRP A 186 12.14 2.92 6.55
CA TRP A 186 10.68 2.91 6.56
C TRP A 186 10.10 1.69 5.85
N ASN A 187 10.63 1.33 4.69
CA ASN A 187 10.18 0.15 3.97
C ASN A 187 10.40 -1.14 4.78
N ILE A 188 11.62 -1.34 5.31
CA ILE A 188 11.92 -2.49 6.17
C ILE A 188 11.00 -2.50 7.40
N GLY A 189 10.79 -1.32 8.02
CA GLY A 189 9.91 -1.17 9.17
C GLY A 189 8.46 -1.52 8.87
N ILE A 190 7.93 -1.13 7.69
CA ILE A 190 6.57 -1.47 7.25
C ILE A 190 6.47 -2.99 7.01
N VAL A 191 7.39 -3.58 6.26
CA VAL A 191 7.37 -5.04 6.00
C VAL A 191 7.48 -5.85 7.29
N ALA A 192 8.47 -5.53 8.13
CA ALA A 192 8.68 -6.23 9.39
C ALA A 192 7.51 -6.00 10.37
N GLY A 193 6.99 -4.78 10.44
CA GLY A 193 5.84 -4.43 11.25
C GLY A 193 4.58 -5.18 10.82
N THR A 194 4.28 -5.22 9.52
CA THR A 194 3.13 -5.98 9.00
C THR A 194 3.31 -7.48 9.23
N LEU A 195 4.50 -8.05 9.00
CA LEU A 195 4.73 -9.47 9.25
C LEU A 195 4.58 -9.82 10.74
N THR A 196 5.10 -8.98 11.63
CA THR A 196 4.97 -9.17 13.09
C THR A 196 3.51 -9.09 13.52
N LEU A 197 2.78 -8.07 13.08
CA LEU A 197 1.35 -7.92 13.37
C LEU A 197 0.56 -9.14 12.88
N LEU A 198 0.85 -9.60 11.66
CA LEU A 198 0.18 -10.73 11.05
C LEU A 198 0.44 -12.02 11.83
N LEU A 199 1.69 -12.28 12.26
CA LEU A 199 2.03 -13.44 13.08
C LEU A 199 1.38 -13.41 14.46
N VAL A 200 1.30 -12.23 15.10
CA VAL A 200 0.63 -12.08 16.41
C VAL A 200 -0.87 -12.37 16.28
N VAL A 201 -1.51 -11.82 15.24
CA VAL A 201 -2.93 -12.01 15.02
C VAL A 201 -3.25 -13.45 14.64
N THR A 202 -2.52 -14.06 13.70
CA THR A 202 -2.77 -15.46 13.33
C THR A 202 -2.43 -16.42 14.46
N GLY A 203 -1.42 -16.11 15.28
CA GLY A 203 -1.11 -16.87 16.50
C GLY A 203 -2.24 -16.80 17.52
N PHE A 204 -2.82 -15.62 17.74
CA PHE A 204 -3.99 -15.46 18.61
C PHE A 204 -5.21 -16.21 18.06
N ASP A 205 -5.48 -16.08 16.76
CA ASP A 205 -6.57 -16.80 16.09
C ASP A 205 -6.41 -18.32 16.20
N CYS A 206 -5.20 -18.85 15.98
CA CYS A 206 -4.87 -20.26 16.17
C CYS A 206 -5.14 -20.72 17.61
N TYR A 207 -4.67 -19.95 18.60
CA TYR A 207 -4.88 -20.28 20.01
C TYR A 207 -6.38 -20.37 20.35
N VAL A 208 -7.18 -19.42 19.87
CA VAL A 208 -8.62 -19.41 20.17
C VAL A 208 -9.37 -20.50 19.39
N THR A 209 -9.11 -20.66 18.10
CA THR A 209 -9.91 -21.55 17.23
C THR A 209 -9.49 -23.02 17.35
N VAL A 210 -8.18 -23.30 17.33
CA VAL A 210 -7.64 -24.66 17.34
C VAL A 210 -7.52 -25.19 18.78
N ILE A 211 -6.83 -24.46 19.66
CA ILE A 211 -6.51 -24.97 21.00
C ILE A 211 -7.73 -24.91 21.92
N ARG A 212 -8.48 -23.80 21.90
CA ARG A 212 -9.67 -23.62 22.73
C ARG A 212 -10.95 -24.12 22.07
N GLY A 213 -11.10 -23.86 20.77
CA GLY A 213 -12.31 -24.22 20.00
C GLY A 213 -12.34 -25.65 19.47
N PHE A 214 -11.23 -26.39 19.57
CA PHE A 214 -11.09 -27.75 19.02
C PHE A 214 -11.45 -27.86 17.52
N ILE A 215 -11.31 -26.77 16.76
CA ILE A 215 -11.51 -26.78 15.31
C ILE A 215 -10.34 -27.55 14.68
N ARG A 216 -10.62 -28.33 13.64
CA ARG A 216 -9.58 -29.07 12.92
C ARG A 216 -8.56 -28.10 12.32
N VAL A 217 -7.28 -28.43 12.51
CA VAL A 217 -6.14 -27.59 12.07
C VAL A 217 -6.14 -27.37 10.56
N ASP A 218 -6.54 -28.36 9.77
CA ASP A 218 -6.59 -28.26 8.32
C ASP A 218 -7.62 -27.23 7.85
N TYR A 219 -8.83 -27.23 8.44
CA TYR A 219 -9.84 -26.21 8.17
C TYR A 219 -9.32 -24.81 8.54
N TRP A 220 -8.69 -24.68 9.71
CA TRP A 220 -8.10 -23.42 10.15
C TRP A 220 -7.05 -22.90 9.14
N ILE A 221 -6.11 -23.75 8.70
CA ILE A 221 -5.09 -23.39 7.71
C ILE A 221 -5.73 -22.91 6.41
N ILE A 222 -6.73 -23.65 5.89
CA ILE A 222 -7.44 -23.28 4.65
C ILE A 222 -8.09 -21.91 4.78
N THR A 223 -8.66 -21.58 5.95
CA THR A 223 -9.30 -20.28 6.17
C THR A 223 -8.32 -19.12 6.31
N ILE A 224 -7.21 -19.30 7.03
CA ILE A 224 -6.30 -18.21 7.41
C ILE A 224 -5.25 -17.89 6.34
N LEU A 225 -4.81 -18.90 5.59
CA LEU A 225 -3.73 -18.80 4.60
C LEU A 225 -4.04 -17.77 3.49
N PRO A 226 -5.23 -17.73 2.87
CA PRO A 226 -5.58 -16.71 1.89
C PRO A 226 -5.48 -15.28 2.42
N GLN A 227 -5.94 -15.05 3.65
CA GLN A 227 -5.89 -13.73 4.28
C GLN A 227 -4.43 -13.32 4.55
N PHE A 228 -3.61 -14.25 5.04
CA PHE A 228 -2.19 -14.03 5.26
C PHE A 228 -1.46 -13.62 3.97
N VAL A 229 -1.65 -14.39 2.89
CA VAL A 229 -1.04 -14.11 1.58
C VAL A 229 -1.57 -12.79 1.01
N ASN A 230 -2.86 -12.50 1.18
CA ASN A 230 -3.46 -11.25 0.72
C ASN A 230 -2.86 -10.02 1.40
N VAL A 231 -2.71 -10.03 2.73
CA VAL A 231 -2.09 -8.91 3.46
C VAL A 231 -0.68 -8.65 2.94
N ILE A 232 0.12 -9.71 2.73
CA ILE A 232 1.48 -9.58 2.21
C ILE A 232 1.50 -9.00 0.79
N ALA A 233 0.61 -9.48 -0.09
CA ALA A 233 0.49 -8.99 -1.46
C ALA A 233 0.05 -7.51 -1.50
N ILE A 234 -0.89 -7.11 -0.63
CA ILE A 234 -1.29 -5.71 -0.50
C ILE A 234 -0.16 -4.85 0.06
N THR A 235 0.61 -5.35 1.03
CA THR A 235 1.80 -4.62 1.53
C THR A 235 2.76 -4.32 0.39
N GLN A 236 2.96 -5.25 -0.56
CA GLN A 236 3.78 -4.99 -1.75
C GLN A 236 3.24 -3.81 -2.58
N ALA A 237 1.93 -3.81 -2.84
CA ALA A 237 1.28 -2.73 -3.58
C ALA A 237 1.39 -1.39 -2.84
N VAL A 238 1.12 -1.38 -1.54
CA VAL A 238 1.21 -0.20 -0.65
C VAL A 238 2.63 0.38 -0.66
N LEU A 239 3.67 -0.45 -0.60
CA LEU A 239 5.06 0.03 -0.64
C LEU A 239 5.40 0.71 -1.97
N LEU A 240 4.94 0.16 -3.10
CA LEU A 240 5.12 0.77 -4.41
C LEU A 240 4.34 2.08 -4.55
N LEU A 241 3.10 2.13 -4.04
CA LEU A 241 2.29 3.35 -4.01
C LEU A 241 2.90 4.43 -3.11
N LEU A 242 3.40 4.07 -1.92
CA LEU A 242 4.11 4.99 -1.03
C LEU A 242 5.36 5.57 -1.68
N HIS A 243 6.08 4.75 -2.46
CA HIS A 243 7.24 5.20 -3.21
C HIS A 243 6.87 6.28 -4.24
N ILE A 244 5.84 6.03 -5.04
CA ILE A 244 5.31 6.98 -6.02
C ILE A 244 4.78 8.25 -5.38
N ASN A 245 4.06 8.10 -4.28
CA ASN A 245 3.57 9.21 -3.47
C ASN A 245 4.73 10.11 -2.99
N GLY A 246 5.87 9.51 -2.65
CA GLY A 246 7.10 10.24 -2.36
C GLY A 246 7.62 11.04 -3.56
N ARG A 247 7.58 10.46 -4.76
CA ARG A 247 8.03 11.13 -6.00
C ARG A 247 7.13 12.27 -6.45
N PHE A 248 5.81 12.12 -6.35
CA PHE A 248 4.90 13.24 -6.58
C PHE A 248 5.16 14.40 -5.63
N ARG A 249 5.51 14.12 -4.37
CA ARG A 249 5.85 15.19 -3.41
C ARG A 249 7.09 15.97 -3.88
N THR A 250 8.16 15.27 -4.24
CA THR A 250 9.39 15.93 -4.71
C THR A 250 9.14 16.76 -5.98
N LEU A 251 8.39 16.22 -6.94
CA LEU A 251 8.06 16.95 -8.17
C LEU A 251 7.16 18.18 -7.89
N ASN A 252 6.22 18.08 -6.96
CA ASN A 252 5.39 19.22 -6.57
C ASN A 252 6.21 20.31 -5.86
N GLU A 253 7.19 19.92 -5.03
CA GLU A 253 8.12 20.87 -4.38
C GLU A 253 8.94 21.62 -5.46
N LEU A 254 9.49 20.91 -6.45
CA LEU A 254 10.21 21.53 -7.57
C LEU A 254 9.32 22.45 -8.41
N LEU A 255 8.09 22.03 -8.71
CA LEU A 255 7.13 22.84 -9.46
C LEU A 255 6.73 24.11 -8.70
N GLN A 256 6.64 24.04 -7.37
CA GLN A 256 6.36 25.17 -6.51
C GLN A 256 7.54 26.14 -6.41
N GLU A 257 8.78 25.64 -6.42
CA GLU A 257 9.99 26.47 -6.47
C GLU A 257 10.06 27.31 -7.75
N GLU A 258 9.66 26.72 -8.89
CA GLU A 258 9.54 27.43 -10.18
C GLU A 258 8.49 28.56 -10.17
N GLN A 259 7.44 28.42 -9.36
CA GLN A 259 6.34 29.39 -9.25
C GLN A 259 6.68 30.61 -8.38
N HIS A 260 7.53 30.45 -7.35
CA HIS A 260 7.78 31.49 -6.34
C HIS A 260 9.28 31.79 -6.13
N PRO A 261 9.90 32.62 -6.99
CA PRO A 261 11.35 32.87 -6.95
C PRO A 261 11.83 33.62 -5.69
N ILE A 262 10.95 34.33 -4.97
CA ILE A 262 11.35 35.26 -3.89
C ILE A 262 11.45 34.56 -2.53
N ALA A 263 10.76 33.43 -2.31
CA ALA A 263 10.73 32.76 -1.00
C ALA A 263 11.96 31.89 -0.73
N GLY A 264 12.58 31.29 -1.76
CA GLY A 264 13.72 30.37 -1.62
C GLY A 264 15.00 31.04 -1.13
N ARG A 265 15.24 32.31 -1.48
CA ARG A 265 16.47 33.03 -1.14
C ARG A 265 16.68 33.21 0.37
N LYS A 266 15.60 33.30 1.16
CA LYS A 266 15.69 33.48 2.62
C LYS A 266 16.11 32.22 3.39
N ARG A 267 15.95 31.01 2.82
CA ARG A 267 16.27 29.76 3.53
C ARG A 267 17.77 29.43 3.51
N TYR A 268 18.49 29.89 2.48
CA TYR A 268 19.92 29.63 2.33
C TYR A 268 20.80 30.59 3.13
N ASP A 269 20.41 31.87 3.24
CA ASP A 269 21.18 32.89 3.98
C ASP A 269 21.23 32.64 5.49
N ASN A 270 20.28 31.87 6.06
CA ASN A 270 20.28 31.56 7.48
C ASN A 270 21.14 30.32 7.84
N SER A 271 21.40 29.42 6.90
CA SER A 271 22.22 28.22 7.17
C SER A 271 23.72 28.51 7.09
N SER A 272 24.13 29.48 6.28
CA SER A 272 25.54 29.91 6.15
C SER A 272 26.01 30.78 7.32
N ARG A 273 25.09 31.50 8.00
CA ARG A 273 25.44 32.37 9.14
C ARG A 273 25.73 31.65 10.45
N ILE A 274 25.32 30.38 10.61
CA ILE A 274 25.54 29.64 11.86
C ILE A 274 26.94 29.00 11.91
N ALA A 275 27.64 28.88 10.78
CA ALA A 275 28.97 28.25 10.72
C ALA A 275 30.17 29.20 10.97
N VAL A 276 29.94 30.52 11.16
CA VAL A 276 31.05 31.51 11.28
C VAL A 276 31.16 32.14 12.68
N ALA A 277 30.33 31.74 13.65
CA ALA A 277 30.41 32.24 15.02
C ALA A 277 31.44 31.45 15.86
N THR A 278 32.73 31.54 15.52
CA THR A 278 33.83 31.22 16.45
C THR A 278 35.12 31.89 15.96
N GLY A 279 35.20 33.22 16.13
CA GLY A 279 36.40 33.98 15.80
C GLY A 279 36.19 35.47 15.98
N ASN A 280 36.46 35.97 17.19
CA ASN A 280 36.41 37.39 17.54
C ASN A 280 37.43 38.20 16.72
N ILE A 281 37.01 38.85 15.64
CA ILE A 281 37.77 39.94 15.00
C ILE A 281 36.81 41.07 14.61
N PRO A 282 36.89 42.26 15.24
CA PRO A 282 36.11 43.41 14.84
C PRO A 282 36.77 44.08 13.63
N LYS A 283 36.26 43.81 12.41
CA LYS A 283 36.60 44.60 11.23
C LYS A 283 35.36 45.20 10.59
N LYS A 284 35.28 46.52 10.77
CA LYS A 284 34.46 47.50 10.07
C LYS A 284 34.73 47.37 8.57
N ILE A 285 33.80 46.81 7.81
CA ILE A 285 33.84 46.81 6.34
C ILE A 285 32.56 47.45 5.83
N SER A 286 32.74 48.69 5.37
CA SER A 286 31.83 49.43 4.52
C SER A 286 31.61 48.66 3.21
N LEU A 287 30.40 48.12 3.04
CA LEU A 287 30.02 47.41 1.82
C LEU A 287 29.41 48.41 0.85
N HIS A 288 30.26 49.00 0.01
CA HIS A 288 29.84 49.74 -1.18
C HIS A 288 29.41 48.69 -2.21
N VAL A 289 28.09 48.56 -2.42
CA VAL A 289 27.51 47.74 -3.48
C VAL A 289 27.86 48.41 -4.82
N ILE A 290 28.92 47.93 -5.46
CA ILE A 290 29.19 48.18 -6.86
C ILE A 290 28.50 47.05 -7.63
N GLU A 291 27.35 47.34 -8.24
CA GLU A 291 26.79 46.50 -9.28
C GLU A 291 27.72 46.56 -10.50
N VAL A 292 28.60 45.56 -10.61
CA VAL A 292 29.38 45.33 -11.83
C VAL A 292 28.45 44.64 -12.83
N HIS A 293 27.88 45.45 -13.71
CA HIS A 293 27.24 45.03 -14.95
C HIS A 293 28.34 44.73 -15.98
N GLY A 294 28.48 43.48 -16.44
CA GLY A 294 29.29 43.21 -17.63
C GLY A 294 29.83 41.79 -17.78
N CYS A 295 29.38 41.13 -18.85
CA CYS A 295 29.97 39.95 -19.52
C CYS A 295 30.06 38.63 -18.73
N GLY A 296 28.97 37.85 -18.84
CA GLY A 296 28.96 36.41 -18.57
C GLY A 296 27.71 35.76 -19.16
N MET A 297 27.64 35.63 -20.49
CA MET A 297 26.89 34.48 -21.06
C MET A 297 27.75 33.25 -20.70
N ASP A 298 27.27 32.21 -20.04
CA ASP A 298 26.13 31.40 -20.46
C ASP A 298 25.57 30.52 -19.30
N GLU A 299 25.57 31.00 -18.06
CA GLU A 299 25.01 30.25 -16.93
C GLU A 299 23.47 30.40 -16.82
N SER A 300 22.92 31.47 -17.41
CA SER A 300 21.49 31.76 -17.49
C SER A 300 20.76 30.93 -18.55
N SER A 301 21.43 30.61 -19.66
CA SER A 301 20.88 29.78 -20.75
C SER A 301 20.68 28.31 -20.34
N LEU A 302 21.49 27.80 -19.40
CA LEU A 302 21.38 26.42 -18.91
C LEU A 302 20.18 26.21 -17.96
N LYS A 303 19.76 27.26 -17.24
CA LYS A 303 18.64 27.22 -16.29
C LYS A 303 17.27 27.28 -16.98
N HIS A 304 17.21 27.79 -18.21
CA HIS A 304 15.98 27.90 -19.00
C HIS A 304 15.35 26.55 -19.42
N LEU A 305 16.06 25.42 -19.23
CA LEU A 305 15.59 24.07 -19.59
C LEU A 305 14.99 23.26 -18.43
N GLN A 306 14.80 23.84 -17.24
CA GLN A 306 14.39 23.06 -16.05
C GLN A 306 12.90 22.70 -16.03
N LEU A 307 12.00 23.66 -16.30
CA LEU A 307 10.56 23.41 -16.31
C LEU A 307 10.12 22.32 -17.31
N PRO A 308 10.56 22.31 -18.60
CA PRO A 308 10.24 21.22 -19.51
C PRO A 308 10.63 19.85 -18.95
N LYS A 309 11.83 19.74 -18.36
CA LYS A 309 12.31 18.48 -17.78
C LYS A 309 11.40 18.00 -16.65
N VAL A 310 11.01 18.88 -15.74
CA VAL A 310 10.08 18.55 -14.63
C VAL A 310 8.74 18.05 -15.16
N LEU A 311 8.17 18.71 -16.18
CA LEU A 311 6.91 18.30 -16.81
C LEU A 311 6.99 16.92 -17.47
N TYR A 312 8.08 16.64 -18.21
CA TYR A 312 8.32 15.30 -18.77
C TYR A 312 8.37 14.22 -17.68
N ARG A 313 8.99 14.51 -16.52
CA ARG A 313 9.06 13.56 -15.39
C ARG A 313 7.71 13.35 -14.73
N TYR A 314 6.91 14.40 -14.67
CA TYR A 314 5.55 14.30 -14.17
C TYR A 314 4.70 13.38 -15.08
N ASN A 315 4.83 13.52 -16.39
CA ASN A 315 4.16 12.62 -17.35
C ASN A 315 4.65 11.17 -17.23
N ASP A 316 5.97 10.94 -17.11
CA ASP A 316 6.54 9.61 -16.86
C ASP A 316 5.93 8.98 -15.60
N LEU A 317 5.78 9.75 -14.51
CA LEU A 317 5.19 9.29 -13.26
C LEU A 317 3.69 8.97 -13.41
N TYR A 318 2.96 9.76 -14.20
CA TYR A 318 1.56 9.52 -14.52
C TYR A 318 1.37 8.21 -15.30
N ASP A 319 2.24 7.94 -16.28
CA ASP A 319 2.22 6.70 -17.04
C ASP A 319 2.60 5.48 -16.18
N ILE A 320 3.57 5.63 -15.25
CA ILE A 320 3.86 4.61 -14.25
C ILE A 320 2.63 4.32 -13.37
N CYS A 321 1.88 5.36 -12.97
CA CYS A 321 0.64 5.17 -12.21
C CYS A 321 -0.41 4.39 -13.00
N LYS A 322 -0.61 4.68 -14.29
CA LYS A 322 -1.51 3.88 -15.15
C LYS A 322 -1.06 2.43 -15.26
N MET A 323 0.24 2.19 -15.41
CA MET A 323 0.78 0.84 -15.50
C MET A 323 0.56 0.06 -14.20
N LEU A 324 0.74 0.72 -13.06
CA LEU A 324 0.46 0.14 -11.75
C LEU A 324 -1.01 -0.10 -11.51
N ASP A 325 -1.87 0.82 -11.91
CA ASP A 325 -3.32 0.66 -11.85
C ASP A 325 -3.76 -0.56 -12.67
N ARG A 326 -3.27 -0.67 -13.90
CA ARG A 326 -3.50 -1.86 -14.73
C ARG A 326 -2.95 -3.13 -14.08
N TYR A 327 -1.79 -3.07 -13.43
CA TYR A 327 -1.16 -4.23 -12.80
C TYR A 327 -1.84 -4.64 -11.50
N PHE A 328 -2.20 -3.72 -10.60
CA PHE A 328 -2.81 -4.04 -9.31
C PHE A 328 -4.34 -4.00 -9.31
N GLY A 329 -4.99 -3.56 -10.39
CA GLY A 329 -6.45 -3.42 -10.45
C GLY A 329 -7.21 -4.71 -10.14
N LEU A 330 -6.72 -5.88 -10.58
CA LEU A 330 -7.34 -7.18 -10.23
C LEU A 330 -7.11 -7.54 -8.76
N LEU A 331 -5.91 -7.28 -8.23
CA LEU A 331 -5.59 -7.49 -6.82
C LEU A 331 -6.53 -6.64 -5.94
N PHE A 332 -6.70 -5.36 -6.26
CA PHE A 332 -7.62 -4.47 -5.56
C PHE A 332 -9.06 -4.94 -5.66
N LEU A 333 -9.53 -5.32 -6.86
CA LEU A 333 -10.89 -5.83 -7.06
C LEU A 333 -11.17 -7.03 -6.14
N LEU A 334 -10.34 -8.07 -6.22
CA LEU A 334 -10.54 -9.30 -5.43
C LEU A 334 -10.36 -9.07 -3.93
N THR A 335 -9.43 -8.18 -3.54
CA THR A 335 -9.23 -7.81 -2.14
C THR A 335 -10.46 -7.11 -1.58
N PHE A 336 -11.02 -6.12 -2.29
CA PHE A 336 -12.21 -5.42 -1.82
C PHE A 336 -13.43 -6.35 -1.79
N THR A 337 -13.60 -7.23 -2.78
CA THR A 337 -14.65 -8.26 -2.76
C THR A 337 -14.51 -9.23 -1.58
N SER A 338 -13.29 -9.72 -1.31
CA SER A 338 -13.03 -10.60 -0.17
C SER A 338 -13.28 -9.88 1.16
N ILE A 339 -12.74 -8.67 1.35
CA ILE A 339 -12.97 -7.86 2.55
C ILE A 339 -14.47 -7.62 2.76
N PHE A 340 -15.22 -7.30 1.70
CA PHE A 340 -16.66 -7.10 1.77
C PHE A 340 -17.39 -8.35 2.30
N ILE A 341 -17.14 -9.50 1.68
CA ILE A 341 -17.80 -10.77 2.03
C ILE A 341 -17.40 -11.22 3.43
N VAL A 342 -16.10 -11.29 3.71
CA VAL A 342 -15.58 -11.74 5.01
C VAL A 342 -16.06 -10.82 6.13
N THR A 343 -15.96 -9.50 5.97
CA THR A 343 -16.36 -8.57 7.03
C THR A 343 -17.86 -8.64 7.32
N THR A 344 -18.69 -8.80 6.28
CA THR A 344 -20.15 -8.97 6.46
C THR A 344 -20.46 -10.25 7.24
N ILE A 345 -19.81 -11.37 6.89
CA ILE A 345 -20.00 -12.66 7.58
C ILE A 345 -19.49 -12.60 9.03
N GLN A 346 -18.34 -11.97 9.28
CA GLN A 346 -17.78 -11.82 10.63
C GLN A 346 -18.63 -10.90 11.51
N LEU A 347 -19.25 -9.86 10.95
CA LEU A 347 -20.21 -9.02 11.68
C LEU A 347 -21.47 -9.80 12.04
N TYR A 348 -21.98 -10.63 11.11
CA TYR A 348 -23.07 -11.55 11.41
C TYR A 348 -22.72 -12.52 12.54
N TYR A 349 -21.53 -13.14 12.50
CA TYR A 349 -21.09 -14.02 13.58
C TYR A 349 -20.95 -13.28 14.91
N SER A 350 -20.36 -12.08 14.91
CA SER A 350 -20.29 -11.23 16.09
C SER A 350 -21.67 -10.96 16.69
N TYR A 351 -22.67 -10.65 15.85
CA TYR A 351 -24.05 -10.47 16.29
C TYR A 351 -24.63 -11.75 16.90
N THR A 352 -24.49 -12.91 16.23
CA THR A 352 -25.03 -14.17 16.75
C THR A 352 -24.41 -14.52 18.10
N ILE A 353 -23.10 -14.34 18.27
CA ILE A 353 -22.40 -14.59 19.54
C ILE A 353 -22.95 -13.67 20.63
N LEU A 354 -23.11 -12.37 20.35
CA LEU A 354 -23.66 -11.41 21.31
C LEU A 354 -25.11 -11.71 21.69
N TYR A 355 -25.93 -12.16 20.74
CA TYR A 355 -27.33 -12.52 20.99
C TYR A 355 -27.44 -13.76 21.89
N TRP A 356 -26.61 -14.78 21.64
CA TRP A 356 -26.60 -16.01 22.43
C TRP A 356 -25.89 -15.88 23.79
N PHE A 357 -25.04 -14.87 23.98
CA PHE A 357 -24.33 -14.60 25.24
C PHE A 357 -25.26 -14.38 26.45
N THR A 358 -26.54 -14.12 26.20
CA THR A 358 -27.58 -13.95 27.22
C THR A 358 -28.10 -15.26 27.85
N GLY A 359 -27.65 -16.43 27.39
CA GLY A 359 -28.04 -17.74 27.93
C GLY A 359 -26.86 -18.49 28.56
N GLU A 360 -27.16 -19.41 29.50
CA GLU A 360 -26.22 -20.22 30.31
C GLU A 360 -25.21 -21.10 29.52
N ASN A 361 -25.15 -20.99 28.20
CA ASN A 361 -24.27 -21.76 27.34
C ASN A 361 -22.99 -20.97 27.03
N GLY A 362 -21.85 -21.50 27.44
CA GLY A 362 -20.52 -20.87 27.43
C GLY A 362 -19.90 -20.57 26.06
N PHE A 363 -20.62 -19.87 25.17
CA PHE A 363 -19.98 -19.18 24.05
C PHE A 363 -19.02 -18.13 24.59
N THR A 364 -17.74 -18.35 24.34
CA THR A 364 -16.68 -17.63 25.04
C THR A 364 -16.40 -16.26 24.42
N ILE A 365 -16.13 -15.25 25.26
CA ILE A 365 -15.64 -13.91 24.87
C ILE A 365 -14.47 -13.95 23.86
N TRP A 366 -13.72 -15.05 23.85
CA TRP A 366 -12.61 -15.30 22.93
C TRP A 366 -13.05 -15.38 21.46
N SER A 367 -14.19 -16.02 21.15
CA SER A 367 -14.70 -16.12 19.78
C SER A 367 -15.12 -14.76 19.23
N LEU A 368 -15.70 -13.90 20.07
CA LEU A 368 -16.01 -12.52 19.71
C LEU A 368 -14.74 -11.71 19.41
N MET A 369 -13.69 -11.87 20.24
CA MET A 369 -12.39 -11.24 20.00
C MET A 369 -11.77 -11.65 18.67
N VAL A 370 -11.89 -12.92 18.27
CA VAL A 370 -11.45 -13.39 16.95
C VAL A 370 -12.19 -12.70 15.81
N CYS A 371 -13.52 -12.57 15.92
CA CYS A 371 -14.32 -11.88 14.90
C CYS A 371 -13.92 -10.41 14.79
N ILE A 372 -13.82 -9.70 15.92
CA ILE A 372 -13.41 -8.28 15.98
C ILE A 372 -11.99 -8.09 15.42
N ASN A 373 -11.08 -9.00 15.72
CA ASN A 373 -9.70 -8.97 15.23
C ASN A 373 -9.67 -9.12 13.70
N THR A 374 -10.43 -10.07 13.16
CA THR A 374 -10.56 -10.26 11.71
C THR A 374 -11.15 -9.03 11.02
N ILE A 375 -12.22 -8.45 11.59
CA ILE A 375 -12.83 -7.22 11.09
C ILE A 375 -11.82 -6.06 11.10
N SER A 376 -11.05 -5.94 12.18
CA SER A 376 -10.08 -4.86 12.38
C SER A 376 -8.93 -4.93 11.37
N ILE A 377 -8.40 -6.11 11.07
CA ILE A 377 -7.39 -6.29 10.00
C ILE A 377 -7.99 -5.90 8.65
N ASN A 378 -9.15 -6.44 8.32
CA ASN A 378 -9.79 -6.21 7.03
C ASN A 378 -10.09 -4.73 6.80
N LEU A 379 -10.59 -4.03 7.83
CA LEU A 379 -10.81 -2.60 7.81
C LEU A 379 -9.49 -1.82 7.72
N GLY A 380 -8.45 -2.24 8.45
CA GLY A 380 -7.12 -1.63 8.39
C GLY A 380 -6.49 -1.70 6.99
N VAL A 381 -6.60 -2.86 6.32
CA VAL A 381 -6.16 -3.05 4.93
C VAL A 381 -6.96 -2.15 3.98
N LEU A 382 -8.29 -2.17 4.07
CA LEU A 382 -9.19 -1.33 3.29
C LEU A 382 -8.87 0.16 3.41
N LEU A 383 -8.76 0.67 4.65
CA LEU A 383 -8.43 2.07 4.93
C LEU A 383 -7.04 2.43 4.41
N THR A 384 -6.03 1.57 4.59
CA THR A 384 -4.67 1.84 4.13
C THR A 384 -4.62 2.03 2.62
N ILE A 385 -5.29 1.15 1.85
CA ILE A 385 -5.33 1.27 0.38
C ILE A 385 -6.07 2.54 -0.02
N VAL A 386 -7.29 2.75 0.48
CA VAL A 386 -8.13 3.89 0.08
C VAL A 386 -7.48 5.22 0.41
N LEU A 387 -6.97 5.39 1.62
CA LEU A 387 -6.35 6.65 2.05
C LEU A 387 -5.05 6.93 1.29
N LEU A 388 -4.30 5.90 0.92
CA LEU A 388 -3.09 6.06 0.12
C LEU A 388 -3.40 6.46 -1.33
N CYS A 389 -4.39 5.80 -1.95
CA CYS A 389 -4.87 6.16 -3.29
C CYS A 389 -5.42 7.59 -3.33
N GLU A 390 -6.23 7.97 -2.33
CA GLU A 390 -6.77 9.32 -2.17
C GLU A 390 -5.66 10.36 -1.99
N LYS A 391 -4.62 10.03 -1.19
CA LYS A 391 -3.45 10.91 -0.99
C LYS A 391 -2.68 11.15 -2.28
N ILE A 392 -2.49 10.12 -3.12
CA ILE A 392 -1.84 10.26 -4.43
C ILE A 392 -2.70 11.11 -5.35
N SER A 393 -4.01 10.82 -5.44
CA SER A 393 -4.99 11.60 -6.22
C SER A 393 -4.92 13.09 -5.84
N ASN A 394 -4.95 13.41 -4.55
CA ASN A 394 -4.88 14.78 -4.06
C ASN A 394 -3.55 15.48 -4.41
N LYS A 395 -2.42 14.76 -4.39
CA LYS A 395 -1.14 15.32 -4.85
C LYS A 395 -1.12 15.59 -6.35
N THR A 396 -1.75 14.72 -7.14
CA THR A 396 -1.84 14.97 -8.58
C THR A 396 -2.75 16.15 -8.91
N LYS A 397 -3.83 16.32 -8.14
CA LYS A 397 -4.69 17.50 -8.22
C LYS A 397 -3.92 18.77 -7.89
N HIS A 398 -3.17 18.78 -6.79
CA HIS A 398 -2.33 19.91 -6.40
C HIS A 398 -1.31 20.27 -7.49
N ALA A 399 -0.68 19.28 -8.13
CA ALA A 399 0.24 19.55 -9.23
C ALA A 399 -0.45 20.21 -10.43
N ASN A 400 -1.68 19.78 -10.77
CA ASN A 400 -2.46 20.40 -11.82
C ASN A 400 -2.85 21.85 -11.46
N ASP A 401 -3.18 22.11 -10.20
CA ASP A 401 -3.47 23.46 -9.71
C ASP A 401 -2.23 24.38 -9.80
N LEU A 402 -1.04 23.87 -9.43
CA LEU A 402 0.24 24.58 -9.61
C LEU A 402 0.54 24.85 -11.09
N LEU A 403 0.29 23.86 -11.95
CA LEU A 403 0.51 23.98 -13.39
C LEU A 403 -0.41 25.04 -14.00
N ALA A 404 -1.67 25.08 -13.59
CA ALA A 404 -2.62 26.09 -14.04
C ALA A 404 -2.21 27.51 -13.59
N ASP A 405 -1.70 27.67 -12.35
CA ASP A 405 -1.21 28.98 -11.90
C ASP A 405 0.06 29.41 -12.66
N LEU A 406 0.98 28.49 -12.95
CA LEU A 406 2.16 28.75 -13.77
C LEU A 406 1.80 29.22 -15.19
N GLN A 407 0.74 28.69 -15.78
CA GLN A 407 0.28 29.18 -17.07
C GLN A 407 -0.26 30.61 -17.01
N LEU A 408 -1.05 30.92 -15.97
CA LEU A 408 -1.65 32.25 -15.81
C LEU A 408 -0.61 33.31 -15.46
N ARG A 409 0.40 32.97 -14.66
CA ARG A 409 1.41 33.92 -14.16
C ARG A 409 2.73 33.92 -14.92
N GLY A 410 3.01 32.89 -15.71
CA GLY A 410 4.34 32.63 -16.26
C GLY A 410 5.26 31.94 -15.25
N SER A 411 6.45 31.56 -15.71
CA SER A 411 7.52 30.99 -14.87
C SER A 411 8.56 32.08 -14.57
N ARG A 412 9.47 31.80 -13.63
CA ARG A 412 10.64 32.64 -13.33
C ARG A 412 11.42 33.09 -14.58
N HIS A 413 11.47 32.24 -15.60
CA HIS A 413 12.33 32.44 -16.77
C HIS A 413 11.57 32.51 -18.10
N MET A 414 10.31 32.04 -18.14
CA MET A 414 9.51 32.00 -19.35
C MET A 414 8.28 32.88 -19.23
N SER A 415 7.95 33.55 -20.33
CA SER A 415 6.69 34.27 -20.47
C SER A 415 5.50 33.30 -20.36
N SER A 416 4.33 33.81 -19.97
CA SER A 416 3.09 33.02 -19.91
C SER A 416 2.79 32.31 -21.25
N GLU A 417 3.03 32.96 -22.40
CA GLU A 417 2.80 32.37 -23.73
C GLU A 417 3.70 31.15 -24.01
N GLU A 418 4.97 31.22 -23.61
CA GLU A 418 5.92 30.11 -23.76
C GLU A 418 5.57 28.96 -22.81
N VAL A 419 5.21 29.27 -21.57
CA VAL A 419 4.75 28.28 -20.59
C VAL A 419 3.49 27.59 -21.12
N ILE A 420 2.53 28.32 -21.67
CA ILE A 420 1.31 27.76 -22.27
C ILE A 420 1.67 26.81 -23.42
N LYS A 421 2.48 27.25 -24.39
CA LYS A 421 2.91 26.38 -25.50
C LYS A 421 3.59 25.09 -25.03
N LEU A 422 4.37 25.19 -23.96
CA LEU A 422 5.09 24.06 -23.39
C LEU A 422 4.18 23.12 -22.57
N THR A 423 3.20 23.67 -21.86
CA THR A 423 2.33 22.93 -20.92
C THR A 423 1.08 22.36 -21.58
N VAL A 424 0.60 22.93 -22.69
CA VAL A 424 -0.56 22.45 -23.45
C VAL A 424 -0.47 20.96 -23.82
N PRO A 425 0.67 20.42 -24.30
CA PRO A 425 0.82 18.98 -24.54
C PRO A 425 0.65 18.11 -23.28
N PHE A 426 0.96 18.66 -22.10
CA PHE A 426 0.84 17.98 -20.80
C PHE A 426 -0.52 18.18 -20.14
N GLN A 427 -1.28 19.18 -20.59
CA GLN A 427 -2.64 19.46 -20.12
C GLN A 427 -3.73 18.65 -20.83
N ALA A 428 -3.37 17.91 -21.87
CA ALA A 428 -4.25 16.93 -22.48
C ALA A 428 -4.12 15.60 -21.71
N PRO A 429 -4.67 15.43 -20.47
CA PRO A 429 -5.93 16.01 -19.97
C PRO A 429 -5.90 16.49 -18.49
N ASN A 430 -6.89 17.29 -18.10
CA ASN A 430 -7.37 17.59 -16.73
C ASN A 430 -7.75 16.33 -15.88
N LYS A 431 -6.96 15.25 -15.90
CA LYS A 431 -7.24 14.02 -15.18
C LYS A 431 -6.38 13.98 -13.93
N VAL A 432 -6.94 14.49 -12.84
CA VAL A 432 -6.57 14.01 -11.49
C VAL A 432 -6.48 12.49 -11.56
N PHE A 433 -5.30 11.93 -11.28
CA PHE A 433 -5.10 10.50 -11.41
C PHE A 433 -5.88 9.80 -10.31
N LYS A 434 -6.82 8.94 -10.68
CA LYS A 434 -7.56 8.10 -9.75
C LYS A 434 -7.30 6.65 -10.06
N PHE A 435 -6.90 5.89 -9.04
CA PHE A 435 -6.78 4.44 -9.15
C PHE A 435 -8.17 3.82 -9.30
N SER A 436 -8.23 2.74 -10.07
CA SER A 436 -9.43 1.96 -10.32
C SER A 436 -9.17 0.48 -10.12
N ALA A 437 -10.16 -0.21 -9.55
CA ALA A 437 -10.17 -1.65 -9.51
C ALA A 437 -10.61 -2.19 -10.89
N MET A 438 -9.65 -2.36 -11.81
CA MET A 438 -9.89 -2.93 -13.15
C MET A 438 -10.88 -2.16 -14.04
N GLY A 439 -11.19 -0.89 -13.71
CA GLY A 439 -12.20 -0.09 -14.40
C GLY A 439 -13.62 -0.25 -13.84
N PHE A 440 -13.85 -1.12 -12.86
CA PHE A 440 -15.19 -1.32 -12.26
C PHE A 440 -15.61 -0.15 -11.37
N PHE A 441 -14.70 0.30 -10.50
CA PHE A 441 -14.92 1.43 -9.61
C PHE A 441 -13.62 2.17 -9.32
N LEU A 442 -13.75 3.43 -8.91
CA LEU A 442 -12.63 4.27 -8.47
C LEU A 442 -12.35 4.01 -6.99
N ILE A 443 -11.08 3.96 -6.62
CA ILE A 443 -10.64 3.74 -5.25
C ILE A 443 -10.54 5.10 -4.56
N ASP A 444 -11.64 5.54 -3.96
CA ASP A 444 -11.75 6.80 -3.23
C ASP A 444 -12.58 6.65 -1.93
N CYS A 445 -12.68 7.73 -1.16
CA CYS A 445 -13.46 7.73 0.09
C CYS A 445 -14.96 7.51 -0.15
N ASN A 446 -15.50 7.81 -1.36
CA ASN A 446 -16.90 7.56 -1.67
C ASN A 446 -17.17 6.06 -1.82
N MET A 447 -16.25 5.32 -2.47
CA MET A 447 -16.28 3.87 -2.53
C MET A 447 -16.24 3.25 -1.12
N LEU A 448 -15.38 3.76 -0.22
CA LEU A 448 -15.33 3.31 1.17
C LEU A 448 -16.67 3.50 1.89
N CYS A 449 -17.28 4.69 1.78
CA CYS A 449 -18.60 4.96 2.36
C CYS A 449 -19.68 4.03 1.78
N GLY A 450 -19.68 3.83 0.45
CA GLY A 450 -20.60 2.92 -0.22
C GLY A 450 -20.45 1.47 0.25
N MET A 451 -19.21 1.02 0.45
CA MET A 451 -18.90 -0.32 0.96
C MET A 451 -19.37 -0.51 2.40
N ILE A 452 -19.13 0.46 3.29
CA ILE A 452 -19.62 0.42 4.68
C ILE A 452 -21.16 0.41 4.71
N GLY A 453 -21.80 1.23 3.88
CA GLY A 453 -23.25 1.23 3.73
C GLY A 453 -23.79 -0.13 3.28
N ALA A 454 -23.18 -0.72 2.24
CA ALA A 454 -23.57 -2.04 1.75
C ALA A 454 -23.38 -3.14 2.81
N ILE A 455 -22.24 -3.18 3.52
CA ILE A 455 -21.99 -4.13 4.61
C ILE A 455 -23.09 -4.02 5.68
N THR A 456 -23.45 -2.79 6.05
CA THR A 456 -24.52 -2.52 7.04
C THR A 456 -25.88 -3.04 6.55
N THR A 457 -26.24 -2.76 5.29
CA THR A 457 -27.49 -3.24 4.69
C THR A 457 -27.56 -4.76 4.67
N TYR A 458 -26.50 -5.44 4.20
CA TYR A 458 -26.46 -6.90 4.19
C TYR A 458 -26.47 -7.49 5.59
N LEU A 459 -25.81 -6.86 6.56
CA LEU A 459 -25.88 -7.28 7.96
C LEU A 459 -27.31 -7.24 8.49
N VAL A 460 -28.06 -6.17 8.24
CA VAL A 460 -29.48 -6.06 8.63
C VAL A 460 -30.31 -7.16 7.97
N ILE A 461 -30.10 -7.44 6.68
CA ILE A 461 -30.77 -8.52 5.96
C ILE A 461 -30.46 -9.88 6.60
N TYR A 462 -29.20 -10.17 6.93
CA TYR A 462 -28.81 -11.41 7.62
C TYR A 462 -29.50 -11.56 8.97
N ILE A 463 -29.59 -10.48 9.75
CA ILE A 463 -30.27 -10.48 11.04
C ILE A 463 -31.77 -10.77 10.86
N GLN A 464 -32.43 -10.15 9.88
CA GLN A 464 -33.85 -10.39 9.59
C GLN A 464 -34.13 -11.85 9.23
N PHE A 465 -33.32 -12.44 8.34
CA PHE A 465 -33.46 -13.86 7.98
C PHE A 465 -33.20 -14.79 9.16
N TYR A 466 -32.24 -14.44 10.03
CA TYR A 466 -31.96 -15.21 11.23
C TYR A 466 -33.15 -15.21 12.20
N ILE A 467 -33.76 -14.06 12.45
CA ILE A 467 -34.95 -13.94 13.33
C ILE A 467 -36.12 -14.73 12.76
N LEU A 468 -36.38 -14.62 11.45
CA LEU A 468 -37.48 -15.32 10.78
C LEU A 468 -37.31 -16.84 10.89
N TYR A 469 -36.10 -17.35 10.67
CA TYR A 469 -35.82 -18.78 10.79
C TYR A 469 -35.93 -19.29 12.25
N ALA A 470 -35.46 -18.50 13.22
CA ALA A 470 -35.57 -18.86 14.63
C ALA A 470 -37.03 -18.96 15.11
N ASP A 471 -37.93 -18.14 14.58
CA ASP A 471 -39.37 -18.19 14.90
C ASP A 471 -40.05 -19.44 14.31
N GLU A 472 -39.70 -19.86 13.09
CA GLU A 472 -40.22 -21.09 12.49
C GLU A 472 -39.80 -22.35 13.28
N VAL A 473 -38.56 -22.41 13.77
CA VAL A 473 -38.08 -23.53 14.60
C VAL A 473 -38.83 -23.56 15.94
N LYS A 474 -39.07 -22.41 16.58
CA LYS A 474 -39.86 -22.35 17.83
C LYS A 474 -41.30 -22.82 17.60
N LYS A 475 -41.94 -22.38 16.52
CA LYS A 475 -43.32 -22.80 16.17
C LYS A 475 -43.43 -24.29 15.87
N SER A 476 -42.52 -24.84 15.09
CA SER A 476 -42.50 -26.29 14.78
C SER A 476 -42.24 -27.15 16.02
N THR A 477 -41.35 -26.71 16.91
CA THR A 477 -41.10 -27.40 18.19
C THR A 477 -42.34 -27.36 19.10
N PHE A 478 -43.05 -26.23 19.14
CA PHE A 478 -44.28 -26.10 19.93
C PHE A 478 -45.39 -27.04 19.40
N VAL A 479 -45.63 -27.07 18.09
CA VAL A 479 -46.63 -27.96 17.48
C VAL A 479 -46.31 -29.44 17.71
N SER A 480 -45.03 -29.82 17.67
CA SER A 480 -44.62 -31.22 17.95
C SER A 480 -44.88 -31.67 19.39
N ARG A 481 -44.87 -30.74 20.36
CA ARG A 481 -45.19 -31.05 21.77
C ARG A 481 -46.68 -31.21 22.05
N PHE A 482 -47.56 -30.73 21.18
CA PHE A 482 -49.01 -30.89 21.32
C PHE A 482 -49.57 -32.15 20.63
N HIS A 483 -48.72 -32.92 19.95
CA HIS A 483 -49.09 -34.19 19.30
C HIS A 483 -48.65 -35.44 20.08
N ILE A 484 -48.17 -35.26 21.32
CA ILE A 484 -47.95 -36.31 22.32
C ILE A 484 -48.96 -36.06 23.43
#